data_AF-A0A6P2A351-F1
#
_entry.id   AF-A0A6P2A351-F1
#
_cell.length_a   1.000
_cell.length_b   1.000
_cell.length_c   1.000
_cell.angle_alpha   90.00
_cell.angle_beta   90.00
_cell.angle_gamma   90.00
#
_symmetry.space_group_name_H-M   'P 1'
#
loop_
_entity.id
_entity.type
_entity.pdbx_description
1 polymer ?
#
loop_
_entity_poly.entity_id
_entity_poly.type
_entity_poly.pdbx_seq_one_letter_code
_entity_poly.pdbx_strand_id
1 'polypeptide(L)'
;MCKFYVVAIGIPIFTASLIVSQIPVLAQNRDAAVVLKNQQAPLSERTVNSASPLRNSLAPLYLPNLSPAGSEELNSNPLTSGVAAPGRFPNTENPQNEVDPSNPPDNFNLPSAFGSFGVPYTSKRVSHLPTSAVSASSNAYLSATYPYSAMGRLTSNAGYCSATLIRRSVIVTAAHCIQQFGSGSNRNSNFTFTPAFYNGSAPYGSWGWQTLARPSSWANGTDTGSGAARNNDLAVIALTKNSQGQFIGDITGYLSYGWNNYSFVSSSRTGNLSVAALTTTGYPELLDLGQIMQITDGPSYQTTISGARQIYQGSNFTAGSGGGAWVSNFRYQNPSFSGGANAGAASRGNVVVGVTSWRSPNPNGPKDNYSSQFAQNSQYPSSSYGSFGGGNIGSLLNTLCSSKPAGSSLTLQELGYCN
;
A
#
# COMPACT_ATOMS: atom_id res chain seq x y z
N MET A 1 -63.67 -60.95 -36.44
CA MET A 1 -63.15 -59.59 -36.23
C MET A 1 -62.77 -59.43 -34.76
N CYS A 2 -61.50 -59.62 -34.39
CA CYS A 2 -61.05 -59.46 -33.00
C CYS A 2 -60.72 -58.00 -32.72
N LYS A 3 -61.39 -57.39 -31.74
CA LYS A 3 -60.96 -56.11 -31.13
C LYS A 3 -60.20 -56.42 -29.85
N PHE A 4 -58.89 -56.27 -29.88
CA PHE A 4 -58.06 -56.31 -28.67
C PHE A 4 -58.16 -54.95 -27.95
N TYR A 5 -58.56 -54.97 -26.68
CA TYR A 5 -58.38 -53.83 -25.78
C TYR A 5 -57.02 -53.95 -25.11
N VAL A 6 -56.14 -52.96 -25.33
CA VAL A 6 -54.85 -52.88 -24.64
C VAL A 6 -55.05 -52.14 -23.32
N VAL A 7 -54.72 -52.79 -22.21
CA VAL A 7 -54.75 -52.20 -20.87
C VAL A 7 -53.53 -51.29 -20.71
N ALA A 8 -53.76 -50.02 -20.36
CA ALA A 8 -52.69 -49.09 -20.05
C ALA A 8 -52.11 -49.38 -18.65
N ILE A 9 -50.84 -49.74 -18.59
CA ILE A 9 -50.06 -49.83 -17.34
C ILE A 9 -49.03 -48.71 -17.37
N GLY A 10 -49.27 -47.64 -16.60
CA GLY A 10 -48.33 -46.53 -16.48
C GLY A 10 -47.13 -46.91 -15.62
N ILE A 11 -45.95 -47.03 -16.23
CA ILE A 11 -44.68 -47.17 -15.51
C ILE A 11 -44.16 -45.76 -15.21
N PRO A 12 -43.98 -45.36 -13.93
CA PRO A 12 -43.43 -44.06 -13.60
C PRO A 12 -41.93 -44.01 -13.94
N ILE A 13 -41.57 -43.15 -14.89
CA ILE A 13 -40.17 -42.83 -15.19
C ILE A 13 -39.64 -41.95 -14.06
N PHE A 14 -38.84 -42.54 -13.16
CA PHE A 14 -38.06 -41.75 -12.20
C PHE A 14 -36.92 -41.04 -12.94
N THR A 15 -37.13 -39.75 -13.22
CA THR A 15 -36.06 -38.85 -13.66
C THR A 15 -35.10 -38.60 -12.50
N ALA A 16 -34.00 -39.34 -12.48
CA ALA A 16 -32.90 -39.10 -11.56
C ALA A 16 -32.21 -37.77 -11.91
N SER A 17 -32.71 -36.66 -11.35
CA SER A 17 -32.04 -35.37 -11.39
C SER A 17 -30.71 -35.47 -10.66
N LEU A 18 -29.62 -35.61 -11.42
CA LEU A 18 -28.27 -35.32 -10.95
C LEU A 18 -28.19 -33.84 -10.59
N ILE A 19 -28.55 -33.52 -9.34
CA ILE A 19 -28.19 -32.26 -8.72
C ILE A 19 -26.67 -32.29 -8.54
N VAL A 20 -25.95 -31.84 -9.56
CA VAL A 20 -24.56 -31.42 -9.41
C VAL A 20 -24.57 -30.19 -8.53
N SER A 21 -24.51 -30.42 -7.23
CA SER A 21 -24.23 -29.38 -6.24
C SER A 21 -22.84 -28.84 -6.54
N GLN A 22 -22.79 -27.78 -7.34
CA GLN A 22 -21.61 -26.94 -7.46
C GLN A 22 -21.38 -26.28 -6.09
N ILE A 23 -20.69 -27.01 -5.22
CA ILE A 23 -20.03 -26.41 -4.07
C ILE A 23 -19.15 -25.31 -4.66
N PRO A 24 -19.37 -24.02 -4.32
CA PRO A 24 -18.45 -23.00 -4.75
C PRO A 24 -17.10 -23.36 -4.15
N VAL A 25 -16.16 -23.75 -4.99
CA VAL A 25 -14.78 -23.95 -4.59
C VAL A 25 -14.29 -22.59 -4.12
N LEU A 26 -14.32 -22.38 -2.81
CA LEU A 26 -13.71 -21.23 -2.14
C LEU A 26 -12.32 -21.12 -2.74
N ALA A 27 -12.07 -20.02 -3.46
CA ALA A 27 -10.89 -19.87 -4.30
C ALA A 27 -9.65 -19.83 -3.40
N GLN A 28 -9.09 -21.01 -3.14
CA GLN A 28 -7.95 -21.19 -2.26
C GLN A 28 -6.75 -20.46 -2.87
N ASN A 29 -5.96 -19.80 -2.02
CA ASN A 29 -4.77 -19.11 -2.46
C ASN A 29 -3.85 -20.08 -3.20
N ARG A 30 -3.34 -19.64 -4.35
CA ARG A 30 -2.31 -20.36 -5.11
C ARG A 30 -0.89 -19.96 -4.65
N ASP A 31 -0.79 -19.05 -3.69
CA ASP A 31 0.44 -18.66 -2.99
C ASP A 31 0.20 -18.66 -1.46
N ALA A 32 1.18 -19.17 -0.70
CA ALA A 32 1.18 -19.10 0.76
C ALA A 32 1.85 -17.82 1.24
N ALA A 33 1.38 -17.23 2.35
CA ALA A 33 2.11 -16.17 3.02
C ALA A 33 3.11 -16.78 4.02
N VAL A 34 4.40 -16.46 3.87
CA VAL A 34 5.48 -16.91 4.76
C VAL A 34 5.51 -16.02 5.99
N VAL A 35 5.22 -16.61 7.16
CA VAL A 35 5.32 -15.92 8.46
C VAL A 35 6.71 -16.13 9.06
N LEU A 36 7.36 -15.02 9.40
CA LEU A 36 8.67 -15.00 10.05
C LEU A 36 8.53 -14.30 11.40
N LYS A 37 8.99 -14.95 12.47
CA LYS A 37 8.81 -14.51 13.86
C LYS A 37 10.16 -14.24 14.50
N ASN A 38 10.31 -13.09 15.14
CA ASN A 38 11.45 -12.76 16.01
C ASN A 38 11.07 -11.53 16.82
N GLN A 39 11.30 -11.53 18.13
CA GLN A 39 11.15 -10.31 18.93
C GLN A 39 12.50 -9.61 19.01
N GLN A 40 12.56 -8.35 18.61
CA GLN A 40 13.82 -7.62 18.55
C GLN A 40 13.66 -6.17 19.01
N ALA A 41 14.65 -5.68 19.75
CA ALA A 41 14.80 -4.25 20.02
C ALA A 41 15.05 -3.46 18.71
N PRO A 42 14.68 -2.16 18.68
CA PRO A 42 15.06 -1.24 17.62
C PRO A 42 16.58 -1.23 17.38
N LEU A 43 16.97 -0.99 16.13
CA LEU A 43 18.34 -0.62 15.78
C LEU A 43 18.76 0.68 16.50
N SER A 44 20.07 0.84 16.72
CA SER A 44 20.61 2.08 17.30
C SER A 44 20.30 3.28 16.41
N GLU A 45 20.10 4.45 17.02
CA GLU A 45 19.88 5.71 16.29
C GLU A 45 20.98 5.98 15.25
N ARG A 46 22.25 5.70 15.58
CA ARG A 46 23.36 5.78 14.63
C ARG A 46 23.14 4.90 13.41
N THR A 47 22.78 3.63 13.61
CA THR A 47 22.51 2.68 12.52
C THR A 47 21.32 3.08 11.67
N VAL A 48 20.27 3.64 12.30
CA VAL A 48 19.12 4.21 11.61
C VAL A 48 19.58 5.39 10.75
N ASN A 49 20.23 6.38 11.34
CA ASN A 49 20.60 7.64 10.68
C ASN A 49 21.64 7.47 9.55
N SER A 50 22.58 6.53 9.70
CA SER A 50 23.62 6.24 8.70
C SER A 50 23.23 5.16 7.66
N ALA A 51 21.99 4.68 7.64
CA ALA A 51 21.59 3.65 6.70
C ALA A 51 21.58 4.18 5.25
N SER A 52 22.14 3.41 4.32
CA SER A 52 21.99 3.64 2.88
C SER A 52 20.61 3.19 2.39
N PRO A 53 20.07 3.77 1.29
CA PRO A 53 18.78 3.38 0.76
C PRO A 53 18.82 2.01 0.08
N LEU A 54 17.81 1.20 0.36
CA LEU A 54 17.58 -0.06 -0.34
C LEU A 54 17.15 0.19 -1.79
N ARG A 55 17.62 -0.72 -2.65
CA ARG A 55 17.31 -0.74 -4.07
C ARG A 55 16.65 -2.07 -4.41
N ASN A 56 15.48 -2.01 -5.05
CA ASN A 56 14.90 -3.18 -5.68
C ASN A 56 15.91 -3.70 -6.72
N SER A 57 16.34 -4.95 -6.58
CA SER A 57 17.38 -5.58 -7.41
C SER A 57 16.86 -6.10 -8.74
N LEU A 58 15.53 -6.09 -8.93
CA LEU A 58 14.91 -6.48 -10.19
C LEU A 58 15.18 -5.44 -11.28
N ALA A 59 15.26 -5.93 -12.52
CA ALA A 59 15.59 -5.11 -13.67
C ALA A 59 14.62 -3.93 -13.84
N PRO A 60 15.12 -2.74 -14.24
CA PRO A 60 14.29 -1.60 -14.58
C PRO A 60 13.28 -1.94 -15.67
N LEU A 61 12.05 -1.46 -15.53
CA LEU A 61 11.08 -1.51 -16.62
C LEU A 61 11.33 -0.32 -17.53
N TYR A 62 11.77 -0.61 -18.75
CA TYR A 62 11.77 0.37 -19.83
C TYR A 62 10.60 0.03 -20.77
N LEU A 63 9.47 0.70 -20.56
CA LEU A 63 8.23 0.48 -21.30
C LEU A 63 7.80 1.78 -22.00
N PRO A 64 8.55 2.27 -23.01
CA PRO A 64 8.32 3.58 -23.64
C PRO A 64 6.95 3.72 -24.31
N ASN A 65 6.26 2.61 -24.58
CA ASN A 65 4.94 2.55 -25.20
C ASN A 65 3.85 2.11 -24.20
N LEU A 66 4.06 2.24 -22.88
CA LEU A 66 3.07 1.81 -21.89
C LEU A 66 1.83 2.69 -21.95
N SER A 67 0.69 2.10 -22.29
CA SER A 67 -0.61 2.73 -22.19
C SER A 67 -1.29 2.43 -20.84
N PRO A 68 -2.07 3.37 -20.29
CA PRO A 68 -2.99 3.08 -19.20
C PRO A 68 -4.07 2.08 -19.64
N ALA A 69 -4.50 1.21 -18.72
CA ALA A 69 -5.52 0.21 -18.97
C ALA A 69 -6.86 0.85 -19.36
N GLY A 70 -7.44 0.37 -20.45
CA GLY A 70 -8.79 0.73 -20.87
C GLY A 70 -9.85 0.12 -19.95
N SER A 71 -11.05 0.69 -19.96
CA SER A 71 -12.19 0.15 -19.21
C SER A 71 -12.52 -1.31 -19.55
N GLU A 72 -12.34 -1.72 -20.82
CA GLU A 72 -12.56 -3.09 -21.28
C GLU A 72 -11.58 -4.11 -20.67
N GLU A 73 -10.30 -3.75 -20.55
CA GLU A 73 -9.27 -4.59 -19.92
C GLU A 73 -9.62 -4.86 -18.44
N LEU A 74 -10.11 -3.84 -17.73
CA LEU A 74 -10.51 -3.96 -16.33
C LEU A 74 -11.84 -4.70 -16.16
N ASN A 75 -12.80 -4.49 -17.06
CA ASN A 75 -14.10 -5.16 -17.06
C ASN A 75 -14.02 -6.64 -17.47
N SER A 76 -12.92 -7.07 -18.12
CA SER A 76 -12.69 -8.47 -18.49
C SER A 76 -12.66 -9.44 -17.30
N ASN A 77 -12.45 -8.92 -16.07
CA ASN A 77 -12.48 -9.72 -14.84
C ASN A 77 -12.97 -8.83 -13.67
N PRO A 78 -14.29 -8.71 -13.46
CA PRO A 78 -14.88 -7.70 -12.59
C PRO A 78 -14.53 -7.94 -11.11
N LEU A 79 -13.86 -6.95 -10.50
CA LEU A 79 -13.44 -6.98 -9.10
C LEU A 79 -14.29 -6.03 -8.26
N THR A 80 -14.88 -6.54 -7.17
CA THR A 80 -15.61 -5.70 -6.20
C THR A 80 -14.63 -4.85 -5.40
N SER A 81 -14.71 -3.53 -5.57
CA SER A 81 -13.89 -2.59 -4.79
C SER A 81 -14.23 -2.64 -3.30
N GLY A 82 -13.21 -2.52 -2.45
CA GLY A 82 -13.38 -2.58 -1.01
C GLY A 82 -12.38 -1.75 -0.24
N VAL A 83 -12.71 -1.47 1.02
CA VAL A 83 -11.90 -0.64 1.93
C VAL A 83 -12.12 -1.09 3.36
N ALA A 84 -11.04 -1.09 4.14
CA ALA A 84 -11.05 -1.46 5.54
C ALA A 84 -11.80 -0.44 6.41
N ALA A 85 -11.94 -0.75 7.69
CA ALA A 85 -12.43 0.20 8.68
C ALA A 85 -11.61 1.52 8.67
N PRO A 86 -12.18 2.65 9.10
CA PRO A 86 -11.44 3.91 9.23
C PRO A 86 -10.16 3.73 10.06
N GLY A 87 -9.05 4.25 9.54
CA GLY A 87 -7.84 4.43 10.31
C GLY A 87 -8.06 5.35 11.51
N ARG A 88 -7.20 5.24 12.53
CA ARG A 88 -7.34 6.04 13.77
C ARG A 88 -6.80 7.45 13.58
N PHE A 89 -7.70 8.44 13.62
CA PHE A 89 -7.39 9.86 13.65
C PHE A 89 -7.13 10.34 15.10
N PRO A 90 -6.08 11.14 15.37
CA PRO A 90 -5.97 11.91 16.61
C PRO A 90 -6.86 13.16 16.54
N ASN A 91 -7.91 13.22 17.37
CA ASN A 91 -8.89 14.32 17.35
C ASN A 91 -8.36 15.59 18.06
N THR A 92 -8.57 16.75 17.41
CA THR A 92 -9.15 17.99 17.99
C THR A 92 -9.46 18.95 16.84
N GLU A 93 -10.71 19.36 16.66
CA GLU A 93 -11.12 20.33 15.63
C GLU A 93 -11.26 21.76 16.21
N ASN A 94 -10.88 22.79 15.44
CA ASN A 94 -11.56 24.09 15.39
C ASN A 94 -11.13 24.88 14.11
N PRO A 95 -12.02 25.55 13.34
CA PRO A 95 -11.68 26.08 12.00
C PRO A 95 -11.77 27.61 11.84
N GLN A 96 -10.78 28.29 11.22
CA GLN A 96 -10.91 29.67 10.66
C GLN A 96 -10.03 29.96 9.41
N ASN A 97 -10.71 30.40 8.34
CA ASN A 97 -10.46 31.18 7.10
C ASN A 97 -9.04 31.79 6.79
N GLU A 98 -8.44 31.63 5.59
CA GLU A 98 -8.45 32.50 4.35
C GLU A 98 -7.58 33.80 4.41
N VAL A 99 -6.98 34.45 3.38
CA VAL A 99 -6.60 34.25 1.92
C VAL A 99 -5.57 35.39 1.55
N ASP A 100 -4.53 35.25 0.70
CA ASP A 100 -4.40 35.70 -0.73
C ASP A 100 -2.89 35.76 -1.19
N PRO A 101 -2.50 35.95 -2.49
CA PRO A 101 -1.08 35.90 -2.97
C PRO A 101 -0.53 37.13 -3.75
N SER A 102 0.80 37.28 -3.88
CA SER A 102 1.45 38.05 -4.99
C SER A 102 2.98 37.89 -5.11
N ASN A 103 3.48 37.21 -6.17
CA ASN A 103 4.43 37.72 -7.20
C ASN A 103 5.17 36.60 -8.00
N PRO A 104 5.58 36.87 -9.27
CA PRO A 104 6.04 35.85 -10.23
C PRO A 104 7.54 35.50 -10.16
N PRO A 105 8.00 34.41 -10.83
CA PRO A 105 9.34 33.85 -10.69
C PRO A 105 10.37 34.39 -11.69
N ASP A 106 11.63 34.46 -11.27
CA ASP A 106 12.77 34.87 -12.12
C ASP A 106 13.52 33.68 -12.75
N ASN A 107 13.77 33.84 -14.06
CA ASN A 107 14.71 33.17 -14.97
C ASN A 107 14.93 31.63 -14.94
N PHE A 108 14.67 31.04 -16.10
CA PHE A 108 14.84 29.63 -16.43
C PHE A 108 16.31 29.22 -16.62
N ASN A 109 16.84 28.41 -15.70
CA ASN A 109 17.63 27.24 -16.11
C ASN A 109 16.68 26.04 -16.06
N LEU A 110 16.16 25.60 -17.22
CA LEU A 110 15.28 24.45 -17.32
C LEU A 110 16.00 23.19 -16.78
N PRO A 111 15.55 22.59 -15.66
CA PRO A 111 16.03 21.28 -15.28
C PRO A 111 15.46 20.26 -16.26
N SER A 112 16.27 19.36 -16.78
CA SER A 112 15.87 18.27 -17.71
C SER A 112 14.90 17.23 -17.10
N ALA A 113 14.30 17.55 -15.95
CA ALA A 113 13.51 16.67 -15.09
C ALA A 113 12.00 17.01 -15.07
N PHE A 114 11.53 17.94 -15.91
CA PHE A 114 10.09 18.20 -16.05
C PHE A 114 9.45 17.18 -17.01
N GLY A 115 8.57 16.31 -16.50
CA GLY A 115 7.55 15.64 -17.29
C GLY A 115 8.01 14.73 -18.44
N SER A 116 9.22 14.17 -18.41
CA SER A 116 9.81 13.33 -19.48
C SER A 116 9.09 11.99 -19.77
N PHE A 117 7.89 11.80 -19.23
CA PHE A 117 7.01 10.65 -19.50
C PHE A 117 5.51 11.03 -19.64
N GLY A 118 5.19 12.30 -19.90
CA GLY A 118 3.84 12.75 -20.28
C GLY A 118 2.76 12.76 -19.17
N VAL A 119 2.99 12.13 -18.02
CA VAL A 119 2.10 12.21 -16.85
C VAL A 119 2.50 13.39 -15.95
N PRO A 120 1.64 14.39 -15.72
CA PRO A 120 1.94 15.51 -14.84
C PRO A 120 2.00 15.06 -13.38
N TYR A 121 2.90 15.65 -12.60
CA TYR A 121 2.98 15.43 -11.16
C TYR A 121 3.50 16.69 -10.47
N THR A 122 3.24 16.79 -9.17
CA THR A 122 3.89 17.76 -8.26
C THR A 122 4.62 17.00 -7.17
N SER A 123 5.72 17.54 -6.63
CA SER A 123 6.42 16.92 -5.52
C SER A 123 6.77 17.96 -4.46
N LYS A 124 6.63 17.59 -3.17
CA LYS A 124 6.75 18.52 -2.04
C LYS A 124 7.27 17.80 -0.78
N ARG A 125 8.00 18.55 0.05
CA ARG A 125 8.44 18.12 1.39
C ARG A 125 7.26 18.08 2.36
N VAL A 126 7.34 17.19 3.35
CA VAL A 126 6.47 17.22 4.53
C VAL A 126 7.11 18.07 5.63
N SER A 127 6.88 19.39 5.59
CA SER A 127 7.39 20.37 6.58
C SER A 127 6.43 21.56 6.74
N HIS A 128 6.25 22.09 7.96
CA HIS A 128 5.37 23.24 8.27
C HIS A 128 5.79 23.93 9.60
N LEU A 129 4.99 24.90 10.06
CA LEU A 129 5.08 25.63 11.33
C LEU A 129 3.84 25.29 12.21
N PRO A 130 3.83 25.59 13.53
CA PRO A 130 3.68 24.73 14.74
C PRO A 130 2.39 23.91 15.11
N THR A 131 2.52 22.87 15.99
CA THR A 131 1.50 22.40 17.00
C THR A 131 2.12 22.05 18.39
N SER A 132 1.43 21.22 19.19
CA SER A 132 1.67 20.81 20.59
C SER A 132 2.35 19.45 20.78
N ALA A 133 2.45 18.59 19.76
CA ALA A 133 3.05 17.24 19.90
C ALA A 133 4.58 17.26 19.74
N VAL A 134 5.08 18.18 18.91
CA VAL A 134 6.49 18.51 18.74
C VAL A 134 6.57 20.03 18.79
N SER A 135 7.62 20.59 19.40
CA SER A 135 7.77 22.04 19.56
C SER A 135 7.43 22.79 18.29
N ALA A 136 6.74 23.91 18.49
CA ALA A 136 6.35 24.86 17.48
C ALA A 136 7.46 25.24 16.47
N SER A 137 8.68 25.35 16.98
CA SER A 137 9.89 25.73 16.26
C SER A 137 10.64 24.54 15.61
N SER A 138 10.11 23.31 15.69
CA SER A 138 10.74 22.13 15.13
C SER A 138 10.51 22.02 13.63
N ASN A 139 11.59 21.81 12.88
CA ASN A 139 11.54 21.47 11.46
C ASN A 139 10.79 20.15 11.18
N ALA A 140 10.78 19.21 12.13
CA ALA A 140 10.09 17.92 12.04
C ALA A 140 8.57 17.99 12.31
N TYR A 141 8.02 19.19 12.55
CA TYR A 141 6.66 19.34 13.05
C TYR A 141 5.59 18.74 12.11
N LEU A 142 5.56 19.03 10.81
CA LEU A 142 4.52 18.47 9.92
C LEU A 142 4.64 16.96 9.75
N SER A 143 5.86 16.41 9.67
CA SER A 143 6.05 14.95 9.63
C SER A 143 5.51 14.27 10.89
N ALA A 144 5.45 14.99 12.01
CA ALA A 144 4.90 14.57 13.28
C ALA A 144 3.44 15.03 13.52
N THR A 145 2.65 15.22 12.47
CA THR A 145 1.18 15.28 12.57
C THR A 145 0.53 14.18 11.73
N TYR A 146 -0.67 13.76 12.12
CA TYR A 146 -1.44 12.82 11.30
C TYR A 146 -1.91 13.53 10.00
N PRO A 147 -1.93 12.88 8.83
CA PRO A 147 -1.61 11.47 8.56
C PRO A 147 -0.12 11.13 8.43
N TYR A 148 0.79 12.11 8.43
CA TYR A 148 2.23 11.89 8.25
C TYR A 148 2.87 11.03 9.34
N SER A 149 2.42 11.19 10.58
CA SER A 149 2.85 10.41 11.74
C SER A 149 2.69 8.90 11.58
N ALA A 150 1.73 8.44 10.77
CA ALA A 150 1.51 7.02 10.47
C ALA A 150 2.55 6.46 9.46
N MET A 151 3.35 7.30 8.84
CA MET A 151 4.31 6.95 7.78
C MET A 151 5.75 7.21 8.24
N GLY A 152 6.69 6.41 7.77
CA GLY A 152 8.03 6.40 8.34
C GLY A 152 9.07 5.64 7.53
N ARG A 153 10.30 5.73 7.99
CA ARG A 153 11.45 5.04 7.40
C ARG A 153 11.57 3.65 8.03
N LEU A 154 11.66 2.61 7.21
CA LEU A 154 11.88 1.23 7.63
C LEU A 154 13.35 0.87 7.39
N THR A 155 14.16 0.84 8.46
CA THR A 155 15.57 0.49 8.38
C THR A 155 15.79 -0.99 8.68
N SER A 156 16.75 -1.61 8.01
CA SER A 156 17.22 -2.99 8.20
C SER A 156 18.74 -3.03 8.19
N ASN A 157 19.34 -4.20 8.42
CA ASN A 157 20.80 -4.39 8.27
C ASN A 157 21.32 -4.13 6.84
N ALA A 158 20.46 -4.16 5.83
CA ALA A 158 20.81 -3.98 4.42
C ALA A 158 20.56 -2.54 3.90
N GLY A 159 20.04 -1.65 4.75
CA GLY A 159 19.65 -0.29 4.39
C GLY A 159 18.20 0.04 4.72
N TYR A 160 17.69 1.15 4.19
CA TYR A 160 16.35 1.66 4.48
C TYR A 160 15.38 1.68 3.29
N CYS A 161 14.10 1.52 3.63
CA CYS A 161 12.93 1.69 2.79
C CYS A 161 11.94 2.67 3.47
N SER A 162 10.76 2.82 2.89
CA SER A 162 9.61 3.49 3.47
C SER A 162 8.55 2.46 3.91
N ALA A 163 7.71 2.81 4.88
CA ALA A 163 6.58 1.98 5.32
C ALA A 163 5.47 2.83 5.95
N THR A 164 4.28 2.24 6.07
CA THR A 164 3.05 2.94 6.55
C THR A 164 2.25 2.06 7.49
N LEU A 165 1.83 2.60 8.65
CA LEU A 165 0.89 1.95 9.57
C LEU A 165 -0.50 1.88 8.94
N ILE A 166 -1.05 0.67 8.89
CA ILE A 166 -2.38 0.38 8.34
C ILE A 166 -3.31 -0.34 9.33
N ARG A 167 -2.79 -0.72 10.51
CA ARG A 167 -3.53 -1.19 11.70
C ARG A 167 -2.76 -0.78 12.95
N ARG A 168 -3.37 -0.95 14.14
CA ARG A 168 -2.88 -0.45 15.44
C ARG A 168 -1.39 -0.68 15.74
N SER A 169 -0.79 -1.80 15.30
CA SER A 169 0.66 -2.00 15.35
C SER A 169 1.18 -2.82 14.16
N VAL A 170 0.62 -2.61 12.97
CA VAL A 170 1.04 -3.28 11.73
C VAL A 170 1.34 -2.25 10.65
N ILE A 171 2.56 -2.30 10.11
CA ILE A 171 2.97 -1.57 8.92
C ILE A 171 2.84 -2.42 7.65
N VAL A 172 2.63 -1.76 6.52
CA VAL A 172 2.85 -2.30 5.16
C VAL A 172 4.09 -1.64 4.54
N THR A 173 4.80 -2.41 3.72
CA THR A 173 5.99 -2.02 2.96
C THR A 173 6.11 -2.91 1.71
N ALA A 174 7.15 -2.74 0.90
CA ALA A 174 7.41 -3.60 -0.26
C ALA A 174 8.12 -4.90 0.14
N ALA A 175 7.93 -5.98 -0.61
CA ALA A 175 8.59 -7.26 -0.32
C ALA A 175 10.10 -7.18 -0.59
N HIS A 176 10.55 -6.37 -1.56
CA HIS A 176 11.96 -6.09 -1.82
C HIS A 176 12.70 -5.42 -0.65
N CYS A 177 11.96 -4.73 0.23
CA CYS A 177 12.52 -4.18 1.47
C CYS A 177 12.80 -5.27 2.51
N ILE A 178 12.09 -6.40 2.45
CA ILE A 178 12.30 -7.57 3.32
C ILE A 178 13.41 -8.47 2.76
N GLN A 179 13.42 -8.71 1.46
CA GLN A 179 14.45 -9.50 0.80
C GLN A 179 14.46 -9.35 -0.73
N GLN A 180 15.54 -9.77 -1.36
CA GLN A 180 15.62 -9.94 -2.81
C GLN A 180 14.58 -10.94 -3.34
N PHE A 181 14.16 -10.75 -4.58
CA PHE A 181 13.28 -11.68 -5.28
C PHE A 181 13.99 -13.02 -5.51
N GLY A 182 13.33 -14.14 -5.23
CA GLY A 182 13.91 -15.48 -5.44
C GLY A 182 15.02 -15.89 -4.47
N SER A 183 15.33 -15.11 -3.43
CA SER A 183 16.38 -15.45 -2.46
C SER A 183 15.97 -16.51 -1.42
N GLY A 184 14.78 -17.10 -1.54
CA GLY A 184 14.28 -18.16 -0.67
C GLY A 184 14.13 -17.70 0.78
N SER A 185 14.87 -18.33 1.70
CA SER A 185 14.92 -17.98 3.11
C SER A 185 15.86 -16.80 3.44
N ASN A 186 16.78 -16.45 2.53
CA ASN A 186 17.76 -15.38 2.72
C ASN A 186 17.07 -14.02 2.67
N ARG A 187 17.13 -13.28 3.77
CA ARG A 187 16.39 -12.03 3.97
C ARG A 187 17.21 -10.98 4.71
N ASN A 188 16.79 -9.73 4.58
CA ASN A 188 17.23 -8.66 5.45
C ASN A 188 16.78 -8.96 6.89
N SER A 189 17.54 -8.48 7.86
CA SER A 189 17.27 -8.63 9.29
C SER A 189 17.22 -7.26 9.96
N ASN A 190 16.87 -7.26 11.25
CA ASN A 190 16.92 -6.07 12.10
C ASN A 190 16.00 -4.92 11.67
N PHE A 191 14.77 -5.26 11.25
CA PHE A 191 13.76 -4.27 10.87
C PHE A 191 13.40 -3.33 12.03
N THR A 192 13.49 -2.03 11.76
CA THR A 192 13.17 -0.94 12.69
C THR A 192 12.37 0.12 11.95
N PHE A 193 11.15 0.38 12.40
CA PHE A 193 10.30 1.42 11.84
C PHE A 193 10.43 2.72 12.63
N THR A 194 10.69 3.82 11.93
CA THR A 194 10.83 5.15 12.51
C THR A 194 9.73 6.04 11.93
N PRO A 195 8.53 6.12 12.55
CA PRO A 195 7.46 7.04 12.16
C PRO A 195 7.94 8.49 12.21
N ALA A 196 7.42 9.34 11.32
CA ALA A 196 7.74 10.77 11.27
C ALA A 196 9.24 11.10 11.20
N PHE A 197 10.08 10.20 10.67
CA PHE A 197 11.52 10.40 10.60
C PHE A 197 11.86 11.71 9.89
N TYR A 198 12.72 12.53 10.50
CA TYR A 198 13.05 13.84 9.97
C TYR A 198 14.47 14.26 10.35
N ASN A 199 15.38 14.28 9.37
CA ASN A 199 16.75 14.76 9.51
C ASN A 199 17.48 14.21 10.75
N GLY A 200 17.49 12.87 10.88
CA GLY A 200 18.04 12.15 12.03
C GLY A 200 17.11 12.03 13.24
N SER A 201 16.05 12.85 13.32
CA SER A 201 15.10 12.83 14.43
C SER A 201 14.07 11.72 14.30
N ALA A 202 13.67 11.14 15.44
CA ALA A 202 12.60 10.15 15.56
C ALA A 202 11.52 10.66 16.53
N PRO A 203 10.55 11.51 16.09
CA PRO A 203 9.62 12.20 16.98
C PRO A 203 8.76 11.29 17.87
N TYR A 204 8.44 10.08 17.39
CA TYR A 204 7.73 9.05 18.18
C TYR A 204 8.62 7.85 18.52
N GLY A 205 9.94 8.03 18.50
CA GLY A 205 10.93 6.98 18.68
C GLY A 205 11.01 5.98 17.53
N SER A 206 11.84 4.96 17.71
CA SER A 206 12.08 3.87 16.76
C SER A 206 11.52 2.57 17.30
N TRP A 207 10.88 1.78 16.45
CA TRP A 207 10.06 0.63 16.84
C TRP A 207 10.58 -0.66 16.22
N GLY A 208 10.83 -1.66 17.07
CA GLY A 208 11.32 -2.97 16.66
C GLY A 208 10.24 -3.82 16.01
N TRP A 209 10.64 -4.84 15.26
CA TRP A 209 9.72 -5.82 14.66
C TRP A 209 9.52 -7.04 15.55
N GLN A 210 8.35 -7.68 15.40
CA GLN A 210 7.98 -8.89 16.15
C GLN A 210 7.63 -10.08 15.25
N THR A 211 6.94 -9.81 14.15
CA THR A 211 6.53 -10.83 13.17
C THR A 211 6.26 -10.15 11.85
N LEU A 212 6.61 -10.78 10.73
CA LEU A 212 6.25 -10.30 9.40
C LEU A 212 5.63 -11.42 8.56
N ALA A 213 4.77 -11.03 7.62
CA ALA A 213 4.22 -11.90 6.60
C ALA A 213 4.52 -11.32 5.21
N ARG A 214 4.92 -12.20 4.30
CA ARG A 214 5.24 -11.88 2.90
C ARG A 214 4.78 -12.99 1.95
N PRO A 215 4.60 -12.73 0.66
CA PRO A 215 4.27 -13.75 -0.34
C PRO A 215 5.37 -14.81 -0.49
N SER A 216 5.02 -16.09 -0.62
CA SER A 216 6.00 -17.13 -0.92
C SER A 216 6.43 -17.09 -2.39
N SER A 217 5.57 -16.63 -3.31
CA SER A 217 5.94 -16.42 -4.71
C SER A 217 7.02 -15.35 -4.88
N TRP A 218 7.00 -14.27 -4.09
CA TRP A 218 8.13 -13.32 -4.02
C TRP A 218 9.42 -14.02 -3.55
N ALA A 219 9.32 -14.81 -2.48
CA ALA A 219 10.47 -15.46 -1.88
C ALA A 219 11.10 -16.53 -2.81
N ASN A 220 10.26 -17.25 -3.56
CA ASN A 220 10.66 -18.32 -4.46
C ASN A 220 10.97 -17.84 -5.89
N GLY A 221 10.79 -16.55 -6.19
CA GLY A 221 11.08 -15.99 -7.51
C GLY A 221 10.02 -16.28 -8.57
N THR A 222 8.81 -16.64 -8.15
CA THR A 222 7.69 -17.09 -9.00
C THR A 222 6.52 -16.10 -9.05
N ASP A 223 6.66 -14.90 -8.48
CA ASP A 223 5.61 -13.88 -8.51
C ASP A 223 5.30 -13.40 -9.93
N THR A 224 4.01 -13.35 -10.27
CA THR A 224 3.52 -12.94 -11.59
C THR A 224 3.96 -11.51 -11.90
N GLY A 225 4.44 -11.27 -13.13
CA GLY A 225 4.88 -9.97 -13.62
C GLY A 225 6.19 -10.02 -14.40
N SER A 226 6.81 -8.86 -14.61
CA SER A 226 8.08 -8.72 -15.32
C SER A 226 8.94 -7.60 -14.72
N GLY A 227 10.26 -7.75 -14.78
CA GLY A 227 11.19 -6.86 -14.08
C GLY A 227 10.76 -6.70 -12.62
N ALA A 228 10.66 -5.45 -12.18
CA ALA A 228 10.15 -5.07 -10.87
C ALA A 228 8.62 -4.88 -10.78
N ALA A 229 7.87 -4.87 -11.90
CA ALA A 229 6.40 -4.87 -11.84
C ALA A 229 5.94 -6.28 -11.50
N ARG A 230 5.57 -6.47 -10.25
CA ARG A 230 5.15 -7.76 -9.69
C ARG A 230 3.82 -7.59 -8.97
N ASN A 231 2.97 -8.62 -9.01
CA ASN A 231 1.66 -8.57 -8.34
C ASN A 231 1.80 -8.39 -6.82
N ASN A 232 2.87 -8.93 -6.24
CA ASN A 232 2.99 -9.10 -4.80
C ASN A 232 4.36 -8.64 -4.26
N ASP A 233 4.90 -7.51 -4.76
CA ASP A 233 5.98 -6.79 -4.08
C ASP A 233 5.45 -5.97 -2.88
N LEU A 234 4.81 -6.67 -1.94
CA LEU A 234 4.30 -6.12 -0.69
C LEU A 234 4.52 -7.08 0.48
N ALA A 235 4.69 -6.54 1.68
CA ALA A 235 4.83 -7.29 2.92
C ALA A 235 4.23 -6.49 4.10
N VAL A 236 3.84 -7.20 5.16
CA VAL A 236 3.31 -6.60 6.39
C VAL A 236 4.14 -7.01 7.61
N ILE A 237 4.36 -6.08 8.53
CA ILE A 237 5.17 -6.29 9.75
C ILE A 237 4.38 -5.84 10.97
N ALA A 238 4.20 -6.72 11.94
CA ALA A 238 3.77 -6.36 13.29
C ALA A 238 4.97 -5.82 14.09
N LEU A 239 4.83 -4.61 14.63
CA LEU A 239 5.84 -3.92 15.42
C LEU A 239 5.63 -4.18 16.91
N THR A 240 6.72 -4.35 17.66
CA THR A 240 6.71 -4.56 19.11
C THR A 240 6.05 -3.40 19.84
N LYS A 241 5.52 -3.63 21.04
CA LYS A 241 5.17 -2.54 21.97
C LYS A 241 6.42 -1.76 22.39
N ASN A 242 6.24 -0.51 22.83
CA ASN A 242 7.32 0.23 23.49
C ASN A 242 7.51 -0.24 24.95
N SER A 243 8.48 0.34 25.66
CA SER A 243 8.78 0.04 27.07
C SER A 243 7.62 0.34 28.04
N GLN A 244 6.65 1.15 27.63
CA GLN A 244 5.43 1.45 28.39
C GLN A 244 4.26 0.49 28.03
N GLY A 245 4.48 -0.51 27.17
CA GLY A 245 3.46 -1.46 26.75
C GLY A 245 2.43 -0.93 25.75
N GLN A 246 2.66 0.27 25.19
CA GLN A 246 1.78 0.93 24.22
C GLN A 246 2.01 0.41 22.80
N PHE A 247 0.97 0.50 21.96
CA PHE A 247 1.09 0.28 20.52
C PHE A 247 1.38 1.59 19.78
N ILE A 248 2.18 1.51 18.72
CA ILE A 248 2.58 2.68 17.91
C ILE A 248 1.38 3.44 17.32
N GLY A 249 0.33 2.75 16.85
CA GLY A 249 -0.87 3.37 16.30
C GLY A 249 -1.79 4.03 17.34
N ASP A 250 -1.60 3.71 18.63
CA ASP A 250 -2.26 4.44 19.73
C ASP A 250 -1.65 5.85 19.93
N ILE A 251 -0.43 6.06 19.44
CA ILE A 251 0.34 7.31 19.55
C ILE A 251 0.28 8.09 18.23
N THR A 252 0.55 7.40 17.11
CA THR A 252 0.75 8.02 15.78
C THR A 252 -0.51 8.04 14.90
N GLY A 253 -1.55 7.28 15.26
CA GLY A 253 -2.64 6.94 14.35
C GLY A 253 -2.21 5.87 13.33
N TYR A 254 -3.11 5.53 12.42
CA TYR A 254 -2.83 4.63 11.29
C TYR A 254 -3.81 4.90 10.15
N LEU A 255 -3.43 4.57 8.92
CA LEU A 255 -4.24 4.83 7.74
C LEU A 255 -5.20 3.65 7.46
N SER A 256 -6.26 3.89 6.70
CA SER A 256 -7.06 2.80 6.12
C SER A 256 -6.31 2.18 4.93
N TYR A 257 -6.74 1.01 4.47
CA TYR A 257 -6.30 0.43 3.20
C TYR A 257 -7.50 -0.03 2.37
N GLY A 258 -7.35 0.04 1.06
CA GLY A 258 -8.36 -0.33 0.06
C GLY A 258 -7.80 -1.33 -0.93
N TRP A 259 -8.68 -2.12 -1.53
CA TRP A 259 -8.32 -3.14 -2.52
C TRP A 259 -9.26 -3.08 -3.71
N ASN A 260 -8.84 -3.70 -4.82
CA ASN A 260 -9.61 -3.79 -6.06
C ASN A 260 -10.05 -2.41 -6.57
N ASN A 261 -9.10 -1.66 -7.13
CA ASN A 261 -9.38 -0.40 -7.84
C ASN A 261 -10.08 0.68 -6.98
N TYR A 262 -9.91 0.67 -5.65
CA TYR A 262 -10.54 1.67 -4.77
C TYR A 262 -10.19 3.10 -5.20
N SER A 263 -11.21 3.96 -5.29
CA SER A 263 -11.13 5.35 -5.75
C SER A 263 -10.77 5.57 -7.23
N PHE A 264 -10.63 4.51 -8.04
CA PHE A 264 -10.47 4.65 -9.49
C PHE A 264 -11.83 4.75 -10.18
N VAL A 265 -11.91 5.62 -11.18
CA VAL A 265 -13.11 5.82 -12.00
C VAL A 265 -12.74 5.85 -13.49
N SER A 266 -13.62 5.30 -14.32
CA SER A 266 -13.57 5.46 -15.78
C SER A 266 -14.64 6.45 -16.22
N SER A 267 -14.29 7.40 -17.08
CA SER A 267 -15.21 8.40 -17.62
C SER A 267 -14.83 8.77 -19.06
N SER A 268 -15.80 9.12 -19.89
CA SER A 268 -15.51 9.71 -21.21
C SER A 268 -14.65 10.98 -21.11
N ARG A 269 -14.74 11.71 -19.99
CA ARG A 269 -13.88 12.87 -19.67
C ARG A 269 -12.39 12.51 -19.53
N THR A 270 -12.07 11.26 -19.20
CA THR A 270 -10.70 10.72 -19.11
C THR A 270 -10.37 9.78 -20.28
N GLY A 271 -11.12 9.85 -21.39
CA GLY A 271 -10.94 8.91 -22.51
C GLY A 271 -11.28 7.46 -22.16
N ASN A 272 -12.18 7.25 -21.19
CA ASN A 272 -12.55 5.97 -20.57
C ASN A 272 -11.42 5.25 -19.80
N LEU A 273 -10.25 5.88 -19.65
CA LEU A 273 -9.17 5.39 -18.81
C LEU A 273 -9.61 5.32 -17.33
N SER A 274 -9.14 4.28 -16.63
CA SER A 274 -9.30 4.15 -15.18
C SER A 274 -8.27 5.01 -14.46
N VAL A 275 -8.75 6.08 -13.81
CA VAL A 275 -7.92 7.10 -13.18
C VAL A 275 -8.34 7.32 -11.73
N ALA A 276 -7.37 7.53 -10.84
CA ALA A 276 -7.55 8.07 -9.51
C ALA A 276 -6.60 9.27 -9.29
N ALA A 277 -6.94 10.15 -8.35
CA ALA A 277 -5.96 11.09 -7.79
C ALA A 277 -5.37 10.46 -6.53
N LEU A 278 -4.08 10.11 -6.55
CA LEU A 278 -3.40 9.51 -5.40
C LEU A 278 -2.22 10.39 -4.95
N THR A 279 -2.00 10.39 -3.65
CA THR A 279 -0.80 10.96 -3.02
C THR A 279 0.15 9.81 -2.72
N THR A 280 1.36 9.86 -3.27
CA THR A 280 2.42 8.87 -3.02
C THR A 280 3.44 9.43 -2.05
N THR A 281 3.79 8.68 -1.01
CA THR A 281 4.73 9.11 0.05
C THR A 281 6.01 8.27 0.10
N GLY A 282 7.10 8.81 0.65
CA GLY A 282 8.32 8.03 0.90
C GLY A 282 9.55 8.85 1.25
N TYR A 283 10.68 8.17 1.40
CA TYR A 283 12.00 8.73 1.72
C TYR A 283 13.00 8.49 0.56
N PRO A 284 12.82 9.13 -0.61
CA PRO A 284 13.70 8.98 -1.76
C PRO A 284 15.10 9.60 -1.54
N GLU A 285 16.16 8.84 -1.80
CA GLU A 285 17.58 9.22 -1.67
C GLU A 285 17.92 10.56 -2.32
N LEU A 286 17.46 10.79 -3.56
CA LEU A 286 17.84 11.98 -4.33
C LEU A 286 16.94 13.20 -4.06
N LEU A 287 16.13 13.16 -2.99
CA LEU A 287 15.51 14.34 -2.40
C LEU A 287 15.83 14.36 -0.90
N ASP A 288 16.52 15.40 -0.44
CA ASP A 288 16.94 15.58 0.95
C ASP A 288 17.68 14.36 1.54
N LEU A 289 18.44 13.63 0.72
CA LEU A 289 19.22 12.44 1.13
C LEU A 289 18.34 11.33 1.75
N GLY A 290 17.04 11.29 1.44
CA GLY A 290 16.04 10.45 2.09
C GLY A 290 15.90 10.71 3.60
N GLN A 291 16.32 11.88 4.08
CA GLN A 291 16.24 12.29 5.48
C GLN A 291 14.89 12.94 5.83
N ILE A 292 14.13 13.40 4.83
CA ILE A 292 12.83 14.06 5.00
C ILE A 292 11.80 13.31 4.15
N MET A 293 10.60 13.09 4.70
CA MET A 293 9.49 12.51 3.96
C MET A 293 9.08 13.43 2.81
N GLN A 294 8.98 12.86 1.62
CA GLN A 294 8.49 13.52 0.42
C GLN A 294 7.10 13.01 0.07
N ILE A 295 6.37 13.85 -0.65
CA ILE A 295 5.11 13.54 -1.32
C ILE A 295 5.30 13.77 -2.83
N THR A 296 4.64 12.93 -3.64
CA THR A 296 4.27 13.28 -5.01
C THR A 296 2.76 13.13 -5.19
N ASP A 297 2.15 14.03 -5.96
CA ASP A 297 0.72 14.01 -6.29
C ASP A 297 0.53 14.11 -7.80
N GLY A 298 -0.44 13.38 -8.34
CA GLY A 298 -0.81 13.43 -9.75
C GLY A 298 -1.90 12.41 -10.11
N PRO A 299 -2.42 12.45 -11.35
CA PRO A 299 -3.27 11.37 -11.86
C PRO A 299 -2.50 10.05 -11.84
N SER A 300 -3.12 9.04 -11.27
CA SER A 300 -2.64 7.67 -11.20
C SER A 300 -3.50 6.77 -12.07
N TYR A 301 -2.86 5.86 -12.76
CA TYR A 301 -3.48 5.00 -13.76
C TYR A 301 -3.23 3.54 -13.42
N GLN A 302 -4.15 2.66 -13.83
CA GLN A 302 -3.96 1.22 -13.77
C GLN A 302 -3.29 0.71 -15.04
N THR A 303 -2.54 -0.39 -14.93
CA THR A 303 -1.93 -1.07 -16.07
C THR A 303 -1.65 -2.53 -15.70
N THR A 304 -1.57 -3.41 -16.72
CA THR A 304 -1.18 -4.81 -16.54
C THR A 304 0.15 -5.07 -17.25
N ILE A 305 1.18 -5.48 -16.50
CA ILE A 305 2.52 -5.78 -17.04
C ILE A 305 2.80 -7.27 -16.85
N SER A 306 2.79 -8.03 -17.95
CA SER A 306 2.99 -9.50 -17.93
C SER A 306 2.09 -10.23 -16.90
N GLY A 307 0.81 -9.82 -16.82
CA GLY A 307 -0.16 -10.35 -15.88
C GLY A 307 -0.12 -9.76 -14.46
N ALA A 308 0.84 -8.87 -14.17
CA ALA A 308 0.86 -8.14 -12.90
C ALA A 308 0.01 -6.86 -12.98
N ARG A 309 -0.97 -6.73 -12.09
CA ARG A 309 -1.75 -5.49 -11.93
C ARG A 309 -0.89 -4.46 -11.21
N GLN A 310 -0.68 -3.30 -11.80
CA GLN A 310 0.08 -2.19 -11.22
C GLN A 310 -0.75 -0.90 -11.22
N ILE A 311 -0.38 0.02 -10.33
CA ILE A 311 -0.71 1.43 -10.47
C ILE A 311 0.56 2.16 -10.89
N TYR A 312 0.48 3.12 -11.82
CA TYR A 312 1.59 4.02 -12.13
C TYR A 312 1.20 5.50 -12.07
N GLN A 313 2.17 6.38 -11.85
CA GLN A 313 2.03 7.82 -11.67
C GLN A 313 3.36 8.52 -12.00
N GLY A 314 3.29 9.77 -12.44
CA GLY A 314 4.46 10.63 -12.54
C GLY A 314 5.13 10.85 -11.18
N SER A 315 6.46 10.70 -11.09
CA SER A 315 7.22 10.89 -9.87
C SER A 315 8.71 11.14 -10.13
N ASN A 316 9.35 11.88 -9.22
CA ASN A 316 10.81 12.01 -9.15
C ASN A 316 11.45 11.16 -8.03
N PHE A 317 10.68 10.33 -7.33
CA PHE A 317 11.18 9.51 -6.23
C PHE A 317 12.18 8.45 -6.69
N THR A 318 13.17 8.15 -5.85
CA THR A 318 14.31 7.28 -6.14
C THR A 318 14.49 6.21 -5.04
N ALA A 319 15.67 5.63 -4.87
CA ALA A 319 15.93 4.59 -3.86
C ALA A 319 15.50 5.01 -2.45
N GLY A 320 15.11 4.08 -1.58
CA GLY A 320 14.54 4.40 -0.25
C GLY A 320 13.04 4.74 -0.22
N SER A 321 12.43 5.15 -1.34
CA SER A 321 10.96 5.30 -1.45
C SER A 321 10.19 3.98 -1.51
N GLY A 322 10.88 2.85 -1.72
CA GLY A 322 10.27 1.52 -1.78
C GLY A 322 9.46 1.20 -0.53
N GLY A 323 8.25 0.67 -0.70
CA GLY A 323 7.29 0.44 0.40
C GLY A 323 6.51 1.67 0.86
N GLY A 324 6.78 2.85 0.30
CA GLY A 324 6.02 4.08 0.54
C GLY A 324 4.58 3.98 0.00
N ALA A 325 3.62 4.57 0.69
CA ALA A 325 2.20 4.36 0.43
C ALA A 325 1.68 5.17 -0.76
N TRP A 326 0.72 4.58 -1.49
CA TRP A 326 -0.10 5.24 -2.51
C TRP A 326 -1.50 5.44 -1.95
N VAL A 327 -1.89 6.69 -1.70
CA VAL A 327 -3.03 7.02 -0.83
C VAL A 327 -4.12 7.78 -1.57
N SER A 328 -5.33 7.22 -1.58
CA SER A 328 -6.54 7.92 -2.01
C SER A 328 -7.05 8.84 -0.89
N ASN A 329 -7.59 9.99 -1.28
CA ASN A 329 -8.21 10.99 -0.40
C ASN A 329 -7.30 11.40 0.77
N PHE A 330 -6.04 11.68 0.46
CA PHE A 330 -5.06 12.06 1.46
C PHE A 330 -5.39 13.41 2.11
N ARG A 331 -5.62 13.41 3.44
CA ARG A 331 -6.05 14.60 4.19
C ARG A 331 -5.86 14.45 5.70
N TYR A 332 -5.73 15.57 6.40
CA TYR A 332 -5.91 15.60 7.86
C TYR A 332 -7.39 15.46 8.24
N GLN A 333 -8.24 16.32 7.68
CA GLN A 333 -9.66 16.45 8.00
C GLN A 333 -10.50 16.59 6.71
N ASN A 334 -11.82 16.43 6.81
CA ASN A 334 -12.75 16.84 5.75
C ASN A 334 -12.98 18.37 5.78
N PRO A 335 -13.31 19.01 4.65
CA PRO A 335 -13.95 20.32 4.68
C PRO A 335 -15.38 20.21 5.27
N SER A 336 -15.90 21.30 5.81
CA SER A 336 -17.33 21.41 6.09
C SER A 336 -18.09 21.57 4.78
N PHE A 337 -19.01 20.65 4.48
CA PHE A 337 -19.81 20.69 3.26
C PHE A 337 -21.11 21.48 3.49
N SER A 338 -21.40 22.42 2.59
CA SER A 338 -22.61 23.26 2.62
C SER A 338 -23.33 23.25 1.27
N GLY A 339 -24.56 23.76 1.21
CA GLY A 339 -25.30 23.93 -0.05
C GLY A 339 -25.61 22.64 -0.82
N GLY A 340 -25.67 21.48 -0.14
CA GLY A 340 -25.86 20.16 -0.78
C GLY A 340 -24.59 19.53 -1.35
N ALA A 341 -23.42 20.17 -1.19
CA ALA A 341 -22.13 19.56 -1.49
C ALA A 341 -21.91 18.29 -0.63
N ASN A 342 -21.15 17.35 -1.15
CA ASN A 342 -20.77 16.13 -0.45
C ASN A 342 -19.42 15.61 -0.98
N ALA A 343 -18.79 14.71 -0.23
CA ALA A 343 -17.47 14.17 -0.56
C ALA A 343 -17.46 13.18 -1.75
N GLY A 344 -18.59 12.90 -2.38
CA GLY A 344 -18.72 11.95 -3.48
C GLY A 344 -18.60 10.47 -3.06
N ALA A 345 -18.48 9.60 -4.07
CA ALA A 345 -18.27 8.17 -3.90
C ALA A 345 -16.81 7.87 -3.48
N ALA A 346 -16.58 6.69 -2.90
CA ALA A 346 -15.26 6.24 -2.42
C ALA A 346 -14.52 7.28 -1.53
N SER A 347 -15.26 8.03 -0.71
CA SER A 347 -14.82 9.24 -0.03
C SER A 347 -14.09 9.06 1.31
N ARG A 348 -13.72 7.83 1.68
CA ARG A 348 -12.96 7.59 2.93
C ARG A 348 -11.56 8.20 2.79
N GLY A 349 -11.15 8.96 3.80
CA GLY A 349 -9.85 9.61 3.83
C GLY A 349 -8.72 8.63 4.10
N ASN A 350 -7.53 8.95 3.59
CA ASN A 350 -6.28 8.23 3.87
C ASN A 350 -6.37 6.72 3.62
N VAL A 351 -6.75 6.33 2.40
CA VAL A 351 -6.88 4.91 2.01
C VAL A 351 -5.68 4.48 1.17
N VAL A 352 -4.78 3.68 1.74
CA VAL A 352 -3.63 3.09 1.03
C VAL A 352 -4.14 2.02 0.06
N VAL A 353 -3.87 2.18 -1.25
CA VAL A 353 -4.30 1.26 -2.33
C VAL A 353 -3.14 0.48 -2.96
N GLY A 354 -1.92 0.71 -2.47
CA GLY A 354 -0.70 0.08 -2.94
C GLY A 354 0.55 0.64 -2.25
N VAL A 355 1.69 0.02 -2.55
CA VAL A 355 3.01 0.48 -2.10
C VAL A 355 3.99 0.58 -3.27
N THR A 356 4.86 1.59 -3.25
CA THR A 356 5.93 1.79 -4.25
C THR A 356 6.80 0.55 -4.34
N SER A 357 6.70 -0.15 -5.46
CA SER A 357 7.46 -1.37 -5.77
C SER A 357 8.67 -1.05 -6.65
N TRP A 358 8.47 -0.17 -7.63
CA TRP A 358 9.52 0.31 -8.51
C TRP A 358 9.48 1.82 -8.74
N ARG A 359 10.66 2.32 -9.10
CA ARG A 359 10.99 3.69 -9.46
C ARG A 359 12.19 3.68 -10.39
N SER A 360 12.22 4.62 -11.32
CA SER A 360 13.35 4.80 -12.23
C SER A 360 14.69 4.88 -11.48
N PRO A 361 15.71 4.06 -11.85
CA PRO A 361 17.03 4.13 -11.23
C PRO A 361 17.86 5.33 -11.75
N ASN A 362 17.46 5.92 -12.88
CA ASN A 362 18.12 7.06 -13.49
C ASN A 362 17.36 8.35 -13.12
N PRO A 363 17.93 9.27 -12.32
CA PRO A 363 17.28 10.53 -11.98
C PRO A 363 17.07 11.47 -13.18
N ASN A 364 17.65 11.16 -14.35
CA ASN A 364 17.45 11.87 -15.61
C ASN A 364 16.70 11.03 -16.66
N GLY A 365 16.18 9.85 -16.28
CA GLY A 365 15.32 9.02 -17.13
C GLY A 365 13.84 9.41 -17.04
N PRO A 366 12.95 8.54 -17.53
CA PRO A 366 11.52 8.59 -17.25
C PRO A 366 11.21 8.87 -15.78
N LYS A 367 10.21 9.72 -15.57
CA LYS A 367 9.73 10.20 -14.27
C LYS A 367 8.45 9.49 -13.87
N ASP A 368 8.51 8.17 -13.79
CA ASP A 368 7.41 7.30 -13.44
C ASP A 368 7.76 6.31 -12.32
N ASN A 369 6.80 6.07 -11.43
CA ASN A 369 6.87 5.07 -10.39
C ASN A 369 5.71 4.07 -10.53
N TYR A 370 5.93 2.86 -10.04
CA TYR A 370 4.95 1.78 -10.09
C TYR A 370 4.72 1.21 -8.70
N SER A 371 3.45 0.96 -8.40
CA SER A 371 2.97 0.32 -7.20
C SER A 371 2.54 -1.10 -7.48
N SER A 372 2.93 -2.02 -6.60
CA SER A 372 2.16 -3.26 -6.43
C SER A 372 0.78 -2.86 -5.92
N GLN A 373 -0.26 -3.20 -6.69
CA GLN A 373 -1.63 -2.85 -6.35
C GLN A 373 -2.15 -3.76 -5.22
N PHE A 374 -2.92 -3.21 -4.29
CA PHE A 374 -3.74 -4.02 -3.39
C PHE A 374 -4.96 -4.55 -4.16
N ALA A 375 -4.94 -5.82 -4.53
CA ALA A 375 -5.95 -6.40 -5.42
C ALA A 375 -6.04 -7.92 -5.30
N GLN A 376 -7.18 -8.47 -5.73
CA GLN A 376 -7.29 -9.87 -6.15
C GLN A 376 -6.45 -10.10 -7.40
N ASN A 377 -5.69 -11.20 -7.40
CA ASN A 377 -4.86 -11.63 -8.50
C ASN A 377 -4.82 -13.17 -8.60
N SER A 378 -4.07 -13.71 -9.55
CA SER A 378 -3.97 -15.16 -9.81
C SER A 378 -3.47 -15.98 -8.60
N GLN A 379 -2.72 -15.35 -7.69
CA GLN A 379 -2.12 -15.97 -6.51
C GLN A 379 -3.01 -15.81 -5.27
N TYR A 380 -3.66 -14.65 -5.15
CA TYR A 380 -4.59 -14.29 -4.08
C TYR A 380 -5.97 -13.97 -4.65
N PRO A 381 -6.76 -14.99 -5.06
CA PRO A 381 -8.01 -14.80 -5.77
C PRO A 381 -9.21 -14.50 -4.86
N SER A 382 -9.13 -14.72 -3.53
CA SER A 382 -10.28 -14.50 -2.64
C SER A 382 -10.66 -13.02 -2.52
N SER A 383 -11.96 -12.75 -2.62
CA SER A 383 -12.56 -11.42 -2.40
C SER A 383 -12.67 -11.04 -0.92
N SER A 384 -12.49 -11.99 0.00
CA SER A 384 -12.56 -11.76 1.45
C SER A 384 -11.68 -12.70 2.26
N TYR A 385 -11.03 -12.13 3.27
CA TYR A 385 -10.38 -12.81 4.39
C TYR A 385 -10.96 -12.25 5.70
N GLY A 386 -12.28 -12.33 5.86
CA GLY A 386 -13.00 -11.76 7.01
C GLY A 386 -12.88 -10.24 7.08
N SER A 387 -12.54 -9.70 8.25
CA SER A 387 -12.36 -8.26 8.48
C SER A 387 -11.09 -7.67 7.84
N PHE A 388 -10.26 -8.49 7.18
CA PHE A 388 -9.04 -8.05 6.52
C PHE A 388 -9.22 -7.62 5.06
N GLY A 389 -10.41 -7.78 4.47
CA GLY A 389 -10.67 -7.42 3.06
C GLY A 389 -10.23 -8.50 2.08
N GLY A 390 -10.06 -8.16 0.80
CA GLY A 390 -9.75 -9.10 -0.28
C GLY A 390 -8.31 -9.05 -0.80
N GLY A 391 -7.98 -9.99 -1.68
CA GLY A 391 -6.74 -9.99 -2.45
C GLY A 391 -5.46 -10.19 -1.64
N ASN A 392 -4.34 -9.76 -2.22
CA ASN A 392 -3.00 -9.91 -1.65
C ASN A 392 -2.86 -9.27 -0.25
N ILE A 393 -3.31 -8.02 -0.06
CA ILE A 393 -3.24 -7.32 1.23
C ILE A 393 -4.11 -8.00 2.30
N GLY A 394 -5.33 -8.43 1.95
CA GLY A 394 -6.23 -9.12 2.86
C GLY A 394 -5.67 -10.47 3.31
N SER A 395 -5.07 -11.22 2.39
CA SER A 395 -4.42 -12.49 2.72
C SER A 395 -3.23 -12.31 3.66
N LEU A 396 -2.35 -11.35 3.37
CA LEU A 396 -1.14 -11.12 4.16
C LEU A 396 -1.47 -10.67 5.59
N LEU A 397 -2.46 -9.77 5.74
CA LEU A 397 -2.95 -9.35 7.04
C LEU A 397 -3.63 -10.50 7.80
N ASN A 398 -4.50 -11.26 7.15
CA ASN A 398 -5.15 -12.40 7.79
C ASN A 398 -4.13 -13.45 8.29
N THR A 399 -3.12 -13.77 7.48
CA THR A 399 -2.05 -14.70 7.88
C THR A 399 -1.15 -14.12 8.98
N LEU A 400 -0.79 -12.83 8.94
CA LEU A 400 -0.03 -12.18 10.01
C LEU A 400 -0.83 -12.20 11.32
N CYS A 401 -2.06 -11.69 11.30
CA CYS A 401 -2.89 -11.46 12.47
C CYS A 401 -3.35 -12.75 13.14
N SER A 402 -3.57 -13.82 12.37
CA SER A 402 -3.84 -15.17 12.88
C SER A 402 -2.59 -15.89 13.40
N SER A 403 -1.39 -15.34 13.20
CA SER A 403 -0.16 -15.95 13.69
C SER A 403 0.11 -15.59 15.15
N LYS A 404 0.65 -16.56 15.91
CA LYS A 404 1.13 -16.39 17.28
C LYS A 404 2.59 -15.92 17.25
N PRO A 405 2.96 -14.77 17.84
CA PRO A 405 4.35 -14.32 17.89
C PRO A 405 5.21 -15.27 18.75
N ALA A 406 6.53 -15.14 18.66
CA ALA A 406 7.44 -15.95 19.47
C ALA A 406 7.13 -15.80 20.97
N GLY A 407 7.07 -16.92 21.70
CA GLY A 407 6.77 -16.94 23.15
C GLY A 407 5.30 -16.74 23.54
N SER A 408 4.36 -16.56 22.60
CA SER A 408 2.94 -16.36 22.92
C SER A 408 2.04 -17.55 22.56
N SER A 409 1.08 -17.85 23.43
CA SER A 409 -0.05 -18.75 23.17
C SER A 409 -1.21 -18.08 22.43
N LEU A 410 -1.24 -16.74 22.37
CA LEU A 410 -2.25 -15.93 21.71
C LEU A 410 -1.76 -15.44 20.34
N THR A 411 -2.69 -15.19 19.43
CA THR A 411 -2.44 -14.59 18.12
C THR A 411 -2.19 -13.09 18.21
N LEU A 412 -1.59 -12.49 17.18
CA LEU A 412 -1.43 -11.03 17.08
C LEU A 412 -2.78 -10.29 17.12
N GLN A 413 -3.85 -10.91 16.61
CA GLN A 413 -5.21 -10.38 16.71
C GLN A 413 -5.74 -10.38 18.15
N GLU A 414 -5.64 -11.50 18.87
CA GLU A 414 -6.06 -11.61 20.28
C GLU A 414 -5.25 -10.68 21.20
N LEU A 415 -3.97 -10.50 20.89
CA LEU A 415 -3.09 -9.54 21.58
C LEU A 415 -3.38 -8.07 21.20
N GLY A 416 -4.22 -7.80 20.20
CA GLY A 416 -4.66 -6.46 19.82
C GLY A 416 -3.74 -5.69 18.85
N TYR A 417 -2.72 -6.33 18.25
CA TYR A 417 -1.82 -5.67 17.28
C TYR A 417 -2.54 -5.29 15.98
N CYS A 418 -3.59 -6.05 15.63
CA CYS A 418 -4.30 -5.95 14.36
C CYS A 418 -5.67 -5.25 14.44
N ASN A 419 -5.96 -4.58 15.55
CA ASN A 419 -7.16 -3.75 15.69
C ASN A 419 -7.13 -2.53 14.76
#